data_AF-A0A1V5MJ52-F1
#
_entry.id   AF-A0A1V5MJ52-F1
#
_cell.length_a   1.000
_cell.length_b   1.000
_cell.length_c   1.000
_cell.angle_alpha   90.00
_cell.angle_beta   90.00
_cell.angle_gamma   90.00
#
_symmetry.space_group_name_H-M   'P 1'
#
loop_
_entity.id
_entity.type
_entity.pdbx_description
1 polymer ?
#
loop_
_entity_poly.entity_id
_entity_poly.type
_entity_poly.pdbx_seq_one_letter_code
_entity_poly.pdbx_strand_id
1 'polypeptide(L)'
;MFCVSGLWHGANWTFVAWGALNALFFIPLLVTGKHKQHLGTVAEGRLLPSLKEGCSMLMTFSLTVLAWVFFRASSIEHAFEYLAGIFSPSLFTYPGYSGMEDSLTTLVLCALFMLLEWQGRTQLYAIERLGLTWKRPWRWAFYYVLILAIFLFGGEQQQFIYFQF
;
A
#
# COMPACT_ATOMS: atom_id res chain seq x y z
N MET A 1 12.34 17.79 5.92
CA MET A 1 10.90 17.57 6.17
C MET A 1 10.58 16.17 6.72
N PHE A 2 11.24 15.09 6.30
CA PHE A 2 10.92 13.73 6.78
C PHE A 2 11.09 13.50 8.30
N CYS A 3 12.20 13.93 8.92
CA CYS A 3 12.38 13.76 10.37
C CYS A 3 11.39 14.59 11.20
N VAL A 4 11.02 15.78 10.71
CA VAL A 4 9.99 16.62 11.33
C VAL A 4 8.62 15.97 11.22
N SER A 5 8.32 15.33 10.08
CA SER A 5 7.11 14.53 9.91
C SER A 5 7.07 13.36 10.89
N GLY A 6 8.19 12.66 11.11
CA GLY A 6 8.29 11.59 12.11
C GLY A 6 7.98 12.10 13.52
N LEU A 7 8.65 13.17 13.94
CA LEU A 7 8.41 13.79 15.26
C LEU A 7 6.99 14.34 15.44
N TRP A 8 6.32 14.73 14.35
CA TRP A 8 4.92 15.14 14.40
C TRP A 8 3.96 13.98 14.69
N HIS A 9 4.31 12.74 14.34
CA HIS A 9 3.51 11.56 14.66
C HIS A 9 3.68 11.10 16.11
N GLY A 10 4.79 11.43 16.77
CA GLY A 10 4.98 11.18 18.20
C GLY A 10 6.43 11.28 18.65
N ALA A 11 6.63 11.32 19.96
CA ALA A 11 7.96 11.46 20.58
C ALA A 11 8.74 10.13 20.74
N ASN A 12 8.26 9.04 20.13
CA ASN A 12 8.94 7.74 20.19
C ASN A 12 10.11 7.69 19.19
N TRP A 13 11.20 7.02 19.59
CA TRP A 13 12.37 6.76 18.73
C TRP A 13 12.02 6.01 17.44
N THR A 14 10.96 5.21 17.45
CA THR A 14 10.46 4.49 16.29
C THR A 14 10.05 5.44 15.15
N PHE A 15 9.42 6.57 15.47
CA PHE A 15 9.06 7.60 14.49
C PHE A 15 10.27 8.38 13.96
N VAL A 16 11.29 8.59 14.80
CA VAL A 16 12.56 9.18 14.37
C VAL A 16 13.27 8.26 13.39
N ALA A 17 13.36 6.96 13.69
CA ALA A 17 13.93 5.95 12.81
C ALA A 17 13.17 5.87 11.47
N TRP A 18 11.83 5.85 11.50
CA TRP A 18 11.00 5.89 10.30
C TRP A 18 11.27 7.14 9.44
N GLY A 19 11.33 8.33 10.05
CA GLY A 19 11.62 9.57 9.34
C GLY A 19 13.03 9.58 8.74
N ALA A 20 14.01 9.05 9.47
CA ALA A 20 15.39 8.92 9.00
C ALA A 20 15.52 7.96 7.81
N LEU A 21 14.84 6.81 7.83
CA LEU A 21 14.82 5.85 6.72
C LEU A 21 14.23 6.47 5.44
N ASN A 22 13.09 7.17 5.55
CA ASN A 22 12.48 7.84 4.40
C ASN A 22 13.39 8.95 3.84
N ALA A 23 14.05 9.72 4.71
CA ALA A 23 15.07 10.68 4.28
C ALA A 23 16.22 9.99 3.54
N LEU A 24 16.74 8.88 4.09
CA LEU A 24 17.83 8.11 3.49
C LEU A 24 17.46 7.58 2.10
N PHE A 25 16.22 7.11 1.91
CA PHE A 25 15.76 6.63 0.61
C PHE A 25 15.60 7.75 -0.42
N PHE A 26 15.23 8.96 0.02
CA PHE A 26 15.01 10.09 -0.86
C PHE A 26 16.29 10.86 -1.23
N ILE A 27 17.27 10.96 -0.32
CA ILE A 27 18.50 11.75 -0.52
C ILE A 27 19.24 11.38 -1.82
N PRO A 28 19.47 10.10 -2.16
CA PRO A 28 20.15 9.74 -3.42
C PRO A 28 19.42 10.27 -4.65
N LEU A 29 18.08 10.25 -4.65
CA LEU A 29 17.26 10.75 -5.74
C LEU A 29 17.38 12.27 -5.90
N LEU A 30 17.49 12.99 -4.77
CA LEU A 30 17.66 14.43 -4.73
C LEU A 30 19.06 14.84 -5.23
N VAL A 31 20.12 14.23 -4.68
CA VAL A 31 21.51 14.56 -5.00
C VAL A 31 21.86 14.20 -6.45
N THR A 32 21.30 13.11 -6.98
CA THR A 32 21.50 12.72 -8.38
C THR A 32 20.65 13.54 -9.37
N GLY A 33 19.80 14.46 -8.89
CA GLY A 33 18.91 15.26 -9.73
C GLY A 33 17.80 14.45 -10.42
N LYS A 34 17.62 13.18 -10.03
CA LYS A 34 16.68 12.25 -10.69
C LYS A 34 15.25 12.36 -10.17
N HIS A 35 14.98 13.25 -9.22
CA HIS A 35 13.65 13.44 -8.63
C HIS A 35 12.55 13.86 -9.63
N LYS A 36 12.91 14.33 -10.83
CA LYS A 36 11.97 14.66 -11.92
C LYS A 36 11.93 13.62 -13.04
N GLN A 37 12.59 12.48 -12.87
CA GLN A 37 12.56 11.40 -13.85
C GLN A 37 11.35 10.50 -13.59
N HIS A 38 10.75 9.94 -14.65
CA HIS A 38 9.58 9.05 -14.60
C HIS A 38 8.27 9.75 -14.18
N LEU A 39 7.99 10.93 -14.75
CA LEU A 39 6.72 11.66 -14.54
C LEU A 39 5.52 11.05 -15.30
N GLY A 40 5.77 10.12 -16.23
CA GLY A 40 4.73 9.40 -16.96
C GLY A 40 4.18 8.22 -16.17
N THR A 41 3.07 7.66 -16.64
CA THR A 41 2.45 6.48 -16.04
C THR A 41 3.32 5.25 -16.28
N VAL A 42 3.48 4.40 -15.25
CA VAL A 42 4.20 3.13 -15.40
C VAL A 42 3.52 2.25 -16.45
N ALA A 43 4.32 1.58 -17.28
CA ALA A 43 3.83 0.72 -18.35
C ALA A 43 2.90 1.45 -19.32
N GLU A 44 3.14 2.73 -19.61
CA GLU A 44 2.32 3.49 -20.56
C GLU A 44 2.19 2.77 -21.92
N GLY A 45 0.96 2.65 -22.42
CA GLY A 45 0.65 1.93 -23.66
C GLY A 45 0.85 0.40 -23.63
N ARG A 46 1.24 -0.18 -22.49
CA ARG A 46 1.49 -1.64 -22.33
C ARG A 46 0.63 -2.22 -21.22
N LEU A 47 0.38 -3.52 -21.22
CA LEU A 47 -0.35 -4.14 -20.10
C LEU A 47 0.54 -4.38 -18.89
N LEU A 48 1.81 -4.72 -19.11
CA LEU A 48 2.77 -5.11 -18.08
C LEU A 48 3.94 -4.13 -18.04
N PRO A 49 4.54 -3.89 -16.86
CA PRO A 49 5.75 -3.10 -16.76
C PRO A 49 6.93 -3.82 -17.42
N SER A 50 7.88 -3.05 -17.93
CA SER A 50 9.20 -3.60 -18.26
C SER A 50 9.89 -4.14 -17.01
N LEU A 51 10.88 -5.01 -17.18
CA LEU A 51 11.65 -5.55 -16.05
C LEU A 51 12.23 -4.43 -15.17
N LYS A 52 12.72 -3.35 -15.78
CA LYS A 52 13.25 -2.18 -15.06
C LYS A 52 12.18 -1.47 -14.22
N GLU A 53 11.00 -1.25 -14.81
CA GLU A 53 9.87 -0.63 -14.10
C GLU A 53 9.41 -1.54 -12.95
N GLY A 54 9.24 -2.84 -13.20
CA GLY A 54 8.85 -3.82 -12.20
C GLY A 54 9.85 -3.90 -11.03
N CYS A 55 11.15 -3.97 -11.31
CA CYS A 55 12.18 -3.92 -10.27
C CYS A 55 12.15 -2.62 -9.47
N SER A 56 11.92 -1.47 -10.14
CA SER A 56 11.85 -0.16 -9.46
C SER A 56 10.62 -0.06 -8.55
N MET A 57 9.47 -0.56 -9.01
CA MET A 57 8.25 -0.65 -8.21
C MET A 57 8.46 -1.55 -7.00
N LEU A 58 8.98 -2.76 -7.20
CA LEU A 58 9.22 -3.72 -6.12
C LEU A 58 10.20 -3.18 -5.09
N MET A 59 11.30 -2.54 -5.53
CA MET A 59 12.26 -1.91 -4.64
C MET A 59 11.62 -0.80 -3.80
N THR A 60 10.85 0.09 -4.42
CA THR A 60 10.18 1.20 -3.72
C THR A 60 9.16 0.67 -2.71
N PHE A 61 8.35 -0.32 -3.12
CA PHE A 61 7.36 -0.96 -2.25
C PHE A 61 8.04 -1.62 -1.04
N SER A 62 9.07 -2.44 -1.27
CA SER A 62 9.79 -3.13 -0.20
C SER A 62 10.45 -2.14 0.78
N LEU A 63 11.14 -1.10 0.27
CA LEU A 63 11.74 -0.08 1.14
C LEU A 63 10.68 0.63 1.99
N THR A 64 9.55 0.97 1.37
CA THR A 64 8.43 1.64 2.05
C THR A 64 7.85 0.75 3.14
N VAL A 65 7.49 -0.50 2.82
CA VAL A 65 6.90 -1.45 3.78
C VAL A 65 7.87 -1.73 4.93
N LEU A 66 9.17 -1.89 4.66
CA LEU A 66 10.18 -2.08 5.70
C LEU A 66 10.31 -0.86 6.61
N ALA A 67 10.23 0.36 6.08
CA ALA A 67 10.17 1.56 6.92
C ALA A 67 8.91 1.58 7.78
N TRP A 68 7.74 1.20 7.23
CA TRP A 68 6.47 1.16 7.95
C TRP A 68 6.46 0.21 9.16
N VAL A 69 7.35 -0.80 9.21
CA VAL A 69 7.55 -1.63 10.41
C VAL A 69 7.92 -0.76 11.61
N PHE A 70 8.85 0.19 11.44
CA PHE A 70 9.22 1.12 12.51
C PHE A 70 8.07 2.06 12.86
N PHE A 71 7.26 2.48 11.90
CA PHE A 71 6.10 3.34 12.20
C PHE A 71 5.06 2.64 13.09
N ARG A 72 4.86 1.34 12.89
CA ARG A 72 3.84 0.57 13.62
C ARG A 72 4.33 -0.01 14.95
N ALA A 73 5.62 -0.31 15.06
CA ALA A 73 6.18 -0.94 16.25
C ALA A 73 6.11 -0.02 17.48
N SER A 74 5.86 -0.63 18.64
CA SER A 74 5.84 0.05 19.95
C SER A 74 7.23 0.46 20.45
N SER A 75 8.28 -0.24 20.02
CA SER A 75 9.68 0.04 20.36
C SER A 75 10.62 -0.31 19.21
N ILE A 76 11.86 0.17 19.28
CA ILE A 76 12.90 -0.17 18.30
C ILE A 76 13.21 -1.67 18.33
N GLU A 77 13.27 -2.27 19.52
CA GLU A 77 13.47 -3.71 19.69
C GLU A 77 12.35 -4.50 19.01
N HIS A 78 11.10 -4.15 19.27
CA HIS A 78 9.93 -4.78 18.64
C HIS A 78 9.95 -4.63 17.10
N ALA A 79 10.44 -3.50 16.58
CA ALA A 79 10.62 -3.34 15.13
C ALA A 79 11.63 -4.34 14.56
N PHE A 80 12.76 -4.57 15.24
CA PHE A 80 13.75 -5.56 14.83
C PHE A 80 13.25 -7.00 14.96
N GLU A 81 12.42 -7.30 15.97
CA GLU A 81 11.73 -8.59 16.10
C GLU A 81 10.83 -8.86 14.88
N TYR A 82 10.04 -7.88 14.44
CA TYR A 82 9.26 -7.99 13.20
C TYR A 82 10.15 -8.27 11.98
N LEU A 83 11.25 -7.53 11.83
CA LEU A 83 12.17 -7.70 10.69
C LEU A 83 12.84 -9.08 10.71
N ALA A 84 13.21 -9.60 11.88
CA ALA A 84 13.74 -10.95 12.02
C ALA A 84 12.67 -12.00 11.70
N GLY A 85 11.43 -11.77 12.13
CA GLY A 85 10.29 -12.64 11.85
C GLY A 85 9.97 -12.78 10.36
N ILE A 86 10.21 -11.75 9.55
CA ILE A 86 10.02 -11.81 8.08
C ILE A 86 10.82 -12.93 7.45
N PHE A 87 12.03 -13.24 7.95
CA PHE A 87 12.88 -14.29 7.38
C PHE A 87 12.79 -15.62 8.12
N SER A 88 11.81 -15.77 9.01
CA SER A 88 11.65 -16.99 9.78
C SER A 88 11.05 -18.14 8.93
N PRO A 89 11.30 -19.41 9.30
CA PRO A 89 10.74 -20.56 8.59
C PRO A 89 9.20 -20.60 8.58
N SER A 90 8.54 -19.86 9.47
CA SER A 90 7.07 -19.80 9.51
C SER A 90 6.46 -19.15 8.26
N LEU A 91 7.24 -18.47 7.44
CA LEU A 91 6.84 -17.99 6.10
C LEU A 91 6.20 -19.09 5.24
N PHE A 92 6.70 -20.33 5.36
CA PHE A 92 6.25 -21.47 4.56
C PHE A 92 5.24 -22.34 5.30
N THR A 93 4.77 -21.89 6.47
CA THR A 93 3.77 -22.60 7.27
C THR A 93 2.40 -21.94 7.11
N TYR A 94 1.35 -22.76 7.11
CA TYR A 94 -0.02 -22.25 7.09
C TYR A 94 -0.30 -21.49 8.40
N PRO A 95 -0.63 -20.19 8.35
CA PRO A 95 -0.83 -19.42 9.56
C PRO A 95 -2.21 -19.71 10.16
N GLY A 96 -2.25 -20.43 11.28
CA GLY A 96 -3.51 -20.69 12.00
C GLY A 96 -3.79 -19.63 13.05
N TYR A 97 -4.56 -18.58 12.72
CA TYR A 97 -5.01 -17.56 13.67
C TYR A 97 -6.51 -17.29 13.53
N SER A 98 -7.12 -16.77 14.60
CA SER A 98 -8.53 -16.36 14.62
C SER A 98 -8.78 -15.18 13.67
N GLY A 99 -9.77 -15.28 12.77
CA GLY A 99 -10.07 -14.24 11.77
C GLY A 99 -9.42 -14.48 10.40
N MET A 100 -8.93 -15.69 10.14
CA MET A 100 -8.34 -16.04 8.84
C MET A 100 -9.33 -15.98 7.66
N GLU A 101 -10.61 -16.27 7.89
CA GLU A 101 -11.67 -16.16 6.86
C GLU A 101 -11.83 -14.71 6.37
N ASP A 102 -11.80 -13.74 7.28
CA ASP A 102 -11.83 -12.31 6.95
C ASP A 102 -10.55 -11.86 6.24
N SER A 103 -9.42 -12.49 6.58
CA SER A 103 -8.13 -12.20 5.96
C SER A 103 -8.09 -12.66 4.50
N LEU A 104 -8.66 -13.82 4.18
CA LEU A 104 -8.82 -14.27 2.80
C LEU A 104 -9.72 -13.32 2.01
N THR A 105 -10.85 -12.91 2.60
CA THR A 105 -11.76 -11.94 1.99
C THR A 105 -11.03 -10.62 1.71
N THR A 106 -10.26 -10.12 2.67
CA THR A 106 -9.45 -8.91 2.51
C THR A 106 -8.42 -9.06 1.40
N LEU A 107 -7.70 -10.18 1.33
CA LEU A 107 -6.72 -10.44 0.26
C LEU A 107 -7.37 -10.46 -1.12
N VAL A 108 -8.55 -11.08 -1.25
CA VAL A 108 -9.31 -11.11 -2.52
C VAL A 108 -9.76 -9.71 -2.91
N LEU A 109 -10.30 -8.92 -1.98
CA LEU A 109 -10.71 -7.54 -2.23
C LEU A 109 -9.51 -6.64 -2.60
N CYS A 110 -8.39 -6.78 -1.90
CA CYS A 110 -7.15 -6.08 -2.24
C CYS A 110 -6.64 -6.47 -3.63
N ALA A 111 -6.66 -7.76 -3.99
CA ALA A 111 -6.25 -8.22 -5.32
C ALA A 111 -7.18 -7.65 -6.41
N LEU A 112 -8.50 -7.66 -6.19
CA LEU A 112 -9.47 -7.05 -7.09
C LEU A 112 -9.22 -5.54 -7.24
N PHE A 113 -8.99 -4.84 -6.12
CA PHE A 113 -8.69 -3.41 -6.11
C PHE A 113 -7.41 -3.10 -6.89
N MET A 114 -6.34 -3.86 -6.64
CA MET A 114 -5.07 -3.72 -7.38
C MET A 114 -5.23 -3.97 -8.88
N LEU A 115 -6.07 -4.94 -9.28
CA LEU A 115 -6.36 -5.20 -10.69
C LEU A 115 -7.13 -4.05 -11.34
N LEU A 116 -8.15 -3.50 -10.67
CA LEU A 116 -8.93 -2.36 -11.15
C LEU A 116 -8.06 -1.11 -11.27
N GLU A 117 -7.29 -0.79 -10.22
CA GLU A 117 -6.31 0.31 -10.23
C GLU A 117 -5.28 0.14 -11.35
N TRP A 118 -4.75 -1.07 -11.51
CA TRP A 118 -3.78 -1.33 -12.57
C TRP A 118 -4.36 -1.11 -13.97
N GLN A 119 -5.60 -1.55 -14.22
CA GLN A 119 -6.29 -1.33 -15.51
C GLN A 119 -6.61 0.16 -15.73
N GLY A 120 -7.02 0.87 -14.69
CA GLY A 120 -7.42 2.27 -14.74
C GLY A 120 -6.29 3.29 -14.58
N ARG A 121 -5.04 2.87 -14.35
CA ARG A 121 -3.89 3.74 -14.00
C ARG A 121 -3.57 4.91 -14.94
N THR A 122 -4.12 4.93 -16.15
CA THR A 122 -3.95 6.01 -17.14
C THR A 122 -5.09 7.04 -17.09
N GLN A 123 -6.11 6.78 -16.28
CA GLN A 123 -7.30 7.59 -16.10
C GLN A 123 -7.21 8.33 -14.76
N LEU A 124 -8.12 9.28 -14.52
CA LEU A 124 -8.17 9.99 -13.23
C LEU A 124 -8.67 9.08 -12.10
N TYR A 125 -9.54 8.11 -12.43
CA TYR A 125 -10.07 7.13 -11.48
C TYR A 125 -10.01 5.71 -12.05
N ALA A 126 -9.76 4.71 -11.19
CA ALA A 126 -9.63 3.30 -11.60
C ALA A 126 -10.80 2.78 -12.44
N ILE A 127 -12.02 3.14 -12.06
CA ILE A 127 -13.25 2.67 -12.71
C ILE A 127 -13.84 3.68 -13.70
N GLU A 128 -13.13 4.77 -14.04
CA GLU A 128 -13.65 5.89 -14.85
C GLU A 128 -14.30 5.43 -16.16
N ARG A 129 -13.63 4.52 -16.88
CA ARG A 129 -14.11 3.98 -18.16
C ARG A 129 -14.78 2.62 -18.03
N LEU A 130 -14.78 2.02 -16.85
CA LEU A 130 -15.31 0.68 -16.63
C LEU A 130 -16.83 0.68 -16.81
N GLY A 131 -17.31 -0.15 -17.72
CA GLY A 131 -18.74 -0.31 -17.98
C GLY A 131 -19.43 0.82 -18.75
N LEU A 132 -18.68 1.75 -19.34
CA LEU A 132 -19.27 2.80 -20.20
C LEU A 132 -19.92 2.23 -21.47
N THR A 133 -19.39 1.14 -22.01
CA THR A 133 -19.91 0.47 -23.21
C THR A 133 -20.94 -0.62 -22.90
N TRP A 134 -21.21 -0.89 -21.62
CA TRP A 134 -22.14 -1.95 -21.23
C TRP A 134 -23.58 -1.55 -21.50
N LYS A 135 -24.42 -2.57 -21.78
CA LYS A 135 -25.87 -2.36 -21.83
C LYS A 135 -26.35 -1.89 -20.46
N ARG A 136 -27.36 -1.02 -20.45
CA ARG A 136 -27.94 -0.42 -19.23
C ARG A 136 -28.13 -1.41 -18.06
N PRO A 137 -28.75 -2.60 -18.20
CA PRO A 137 -28.96 -3.48 -17.06
C PRO A 137 -27.66 -3.91 -16.35
N TRP A 138 -26.60 -4.21 -17.12
CA TRP A 138 -25.31 -4.63 -16.55
C TRP A 138 -24.60 -3.52 -15.80
N ARG A 139 -24.70 -2.29 -16.31
CA ARG A 139 -24.12 -1.12 -15.65
C ARG A 139 -24.81 -0.83 -14.31
N TRP A 140 -26.15 -0.96 -14.26
CA TRP A 140 -26.90 -0.77 -13.02
C TRP A 140 -26.63 -1.90 -12.03
N ALA A 141 -26.57 -3.15 -12.49
CA ALA A 141 -26.20 -4.29 -11.65
C ALA A 141 -24.83 -4.07 -10.99
N PHE A 142 -23.84 -3.60 -11.75
CA PHE A 142 -22.52 -3.25 -11.21
C PHE A 142 -22.57 -2.15 -10.15
N TYR A 143 -23.34 -1.08 -10.36
CA TYR A 143 -23.51 -0.04 -9.34
C TYR A 143 -24.18 -0.57 -8.07
N TYR A 144 -25.21 -1.42 -8.19
CA TYR A 144 -25.82 -2.06 -7.03
C TYR A 144 -24.83 -2.98 -6.30
N VAL A 145 -24.00 -3.74 -7.01
CA VAL A 145 -22.95 -4.56 -6.40
C VAL A 145 -21.94 -3.69 -5.63
N LEU A 146 -21.49 -2.57 -6.20
CA LEU A 146 -20.58 -1.65 -5.50
C LEU A 146 -21.23 -1.06 -4.24
N ILE A 147 -22.48 -0.61 -4.34
CA ILE A 147 -23.22 -0.06 -3.20
C ILE A 147 -23.38 -1.13 -2.11
N LEU A 148 -23.79 -2.34 -2.48
CA LEU A 148 -23.91 -3.46 -1.54
C LEU A 148 -22.55 -3.80 -0.90
N ALA A 149 -21.47 -3.83 -1.67
CA ALA A 149 -20.14 -4.06 -1.13
C ALA A 149 -19.75 -2.98 -0.10
N ILE A 150 -20.02 -1.70 -0.38
CA ILE A 150 -19.77 -0.61 0.57
C ILE A 150 -20.56 -0.80 1.86
N PHE A 151 -21.82 -1.23 1.79
CA PHE A 151 -22.63 -1.46 2.99
C PHE A 151 -22.25 -2.73 3.75
N LEU A 152 -21.93 -3.82 3.05
CA LEU A 152 -21.57 -5.10 3.66
C LEU A 152 -20.17 -5.07 4.29
N PHE A 153 -19.23 -4.36 3.67
CA PHE A 153 -17.84 -4.24 4.13
C PHE A 153 -17.55 -2.87 4.77
N GLY A 154 -18.58 -2.08 5.08
CA GLY A 154 -18.44 -0.82 5.79
C GLY A 154 -18.00 -1.08 7.23
N GLY A 155 -16.79 -0.66 7.59
CA GLY A 155 -16.25 -0.82 8.94
C GLY A 155 -16.75 0.24 9.92
N GLU A 156 -16.48 0.03 11.21
CA GLU A 156 -16.72 1.04 12.25
C GLU A 156 -15.78 2.24 12.11
N GLN A 157 -16.17 3.39 12.70
CA GLN A 157 -15.30 4.57 12.75
C GLN A 157 -14.01 4.24 13.51
N GLN A 158 -12.92 4.08 12.77
CA GLN A 158 -11.58 3.98 13.32
C GLN A 158 -11.19 5.35 13.89
N GLN A 159 -10.75 5.38 15.15
CA GLN A 159 -10.14 6.58 15.71
C GLN A 159 -8.92 6.94 14.86
N PHE A 160 -8.78 8.23 14.51
CA PHE A 160 -7.63 8.71 13.77
C PHE A 160 -6.34 8.23 14.44
N ILE A 161 -5.34 7.86 13.62
CA ILE A 161 -4.04 7.33 14.08
C ILE A 161 -3.41 8.17 15.20
N TYR A 162 -3.72 9.47 15.29
CA TYR A 162 -3.24 10.37 16.34
C TYR A 162 -3.81 10.14 17.75
N PHE A 163 -4.77 9.24 17.91
CA PHE A 163 -5.41 8.94 19.20
C PHE A 163 -5.20 7.49 19.64
N GLN A 164 -4.43 6.70 18.88
CA GLN A 164 -4.22 5.26 19.13
C GLN A 164 -2.85 4.94 19.76
N PHE A 165 -2.24 5.89 20.46
CA PHE A 165 -0.96 5.69 21.16
C PHE A 165 -1.08 5.96 22.65
#